data_AF-B0DYT2-F1
#
_entry.id   AF-B0DYT2-F1
#
_cell.length_a   1.000
_cell.length_b   1.000
_cell.length_c   1.000
_cell.angle_alpha   90.00
_cell.angle_beta   90.00
_cell.angle_gamma   90.00
#
_symmetry.space_group_name_H-M   'P 1'
#
loop_
_entity.id
_entity.type
_entity.pdbx_description
1 polymer ?
#
loop_
_entity_poly.entity_id
_entity_poly.type
_entity_poly.pdbx_seq_one_letter_code
_entity_poly.pdbx_strand_id
1 'polypeptide(L)'
;MFGSLVVFFPTRHEGGVVHIRHKGKEWSFDPAAITAAQESPSIAFIALKSDAEREITVVNSGYCVTITYNLYFDGSDTSATPQIGVDEGEALHKCLSTLLDNTELLPDGGYLGFGLRYMYPITTNSTSYSLFEVINSLKGSDAVIKRVLDQLDLSPELKIIYEVEDDDDDCSPLQVMLDSEASFPEEQSDMSLKEALSEYGTIILSEEIHWVTPLTSFSRITSQYVTYGNEASLQYAYGDICLVVEIPVTGKRLKGKRGGRKSEDS
;
A
#
# COMPACT_ATOMS: atom_id res chain seq x y z
N MET A 1 7.09 -4.19 -7.92
CA MET A 1 8.40 -3.50 -7.85
C MET A 1 8.53 -2.75 -6.52
N PHE A 2 9.61 -2.94 -5.76
CA PHE A 2 9.86 -2.24 -4.50
C PHE A 2 11.04 -1.27 -4.52
N GLY A 3 11.90 -1.39 -5.52
CA GLY A 3 13.07 -0.53 -5.65
C GLY A 3 13.80 -0.79 -6.95
N SER A 4 14.96 -0.16 -7.08
CA SER A 4 15.87 -0.37 -8.20
C SER A 4 17.31 -0.44 -7.72
N LEU A 5 18.12 -1.24 -8.41
CA LEU A 5 19.57 -1.29 -8.26
C LEU A 5 20.19 -0.74 -9.53
N VAL A 6 20.97 0.33 -9.42
CA VAL A 6 21.72 0.91 -10.54
C VAL A 6 23.18 0.59 -10.33
N VAL A 7 23.78 -0.11 -11.29
CA VAL A 7 25.18 -0.48 -11.32
C VAL A 7 25.87 0.38 -12.38
N PHE A 8 26.97 1.04 -12.00
CA PHE A 8 27.76 1.94 -12.84
C PHE A 8 29.05 1.24 -13.24
N PHE A 9 29.21 0.93 -14.53
CA PHE A 9 30.45 0.35 -15.01
C PHE A 9 31.61 1.33 -14.85
N PRO A 10 32.84 0.84 -14.61
CA PRO A 10 34.03 1.67 -14.45
C PRO A 10 34.53 2.21 -15.80
N THR A 11 33.66 2.93 -16.53
CA THR A 11 34.00 3.62 -17.78
C THR A 11 34.56 5.00 -17.47
N ARG A 12 35.46 5.51 -18.33
CA ARG A 12 36.00 6.85 -18.16
C ARG A 12 34.99 7.89 -18.64
N HIS A 13 34.54 8.76 -17.75
CA HIS A 13 33.65 9.87 -18.07
C HIS A 13 33.83 11.05 -17.09
N GLU A 14 33.38 12.23 -17.51
CA GLU A 14 33.28 13.44 -16.68
C GLU A 14 31.82 13.90 -16.64
N GLY A 15 31.32 14.29 -15.46
CA GLY A 15 29.89 14.47 -15.23
C GLY A 15 29.17 13.12 -15.01
N GLY A 16 27.85 13.11 -15.12
CA GLY A 16 27.07 11.90 -14.78
C GLY A 16 26.88 11.67 -13.29
N VAL A 17 26.93 12.74 -12.47
CA VAL A 17 26.59 12.71 -11.06
C VAL A 17 25.10 12.41 -10.91
N VAL A 18 24.78 11.51 -9.98
CA VAL A 18 23.41 11.11 -9.67
C VAL A 18 22.89 11.94 -8.51
N HIS A 19 21.80 12.67 -8.73
CA HIS A 19 21.02 13.28 -7.67
C HIS A 19 19.88 12.37 -7.27
N ILE A 20 19.71 12.15 -5.98
CA ILE A 20 18.70 11.28 -5.40
C ILE A 20 17.85 12.14 -4.47
N ARG A 21 16.53 12.13 -4.66
CA ARG A 21 15.58 12.81 -3.78
C ARG A 21 14.61 11.81 -3.18
N HIS A 22 14.50 11.79 -1.85
CA HIS A 22 13.57 10.91 -1.14
C HIS A 22 13.16 11.53 0.18
N LYS A 23 11.83 11.60 0.45
CA LYS A 23 11.25 12.12 1.70
C LYS A 23 11.79 13.50 2.12
N GLY A 24 11.87 14.42 1.16
CA GLY A 24 12.33 15.79 1.40
C GLY A 24 13.84 15.93 1.68
N LYS A 25 14.62 14.88 1.45
CA LYS A 25 16.08 14.90 1.54
C LYS A 25 16.69 14.66 0.16
N GLU A 26 17.87 15.23 -0.04
CA GLU A 26 18.62 15.15 -1.29
C GLU A 26 20.05 14.67 -1.04
N TRP A 27 20.54 13.81 -1.93
CA TRP A 27 21.90 13.28 -1.92
C TRP A 27 22.49 13.37 -3.32
N SER A 28 23.81 13.53 -3.37
CA SER A 28 24.58 13.50 -4.62
C SER A 28 25.57 12.33 -4.56
N PHE A 29 25.61 11.55 -5.63
CA PHE A 29 26.47 10.39 -5.78
C PHE A 29 27.25 10.50 -7.08
N ASP A 30 28.58 10.60 -6.99
CA ASP A 30 29.47 10.64 -8.14
C ASP A 30 30.15 9.27 -8.33
N PRO A 31 29.65 8.45 -9.27
CA PRO A 31 30.21 7.11 -9.50
C PRO A 31 31.65 7.17 -10.04
N ALA A 32 31.99 8.18 -10.85
CA ALA A 32 33.33 8.31 -11.42
C ALA A 32 34.35 8.65 -10.35
N ALA A 33 34.04 9.63 -9.49
CA ALA A 33 34.95 10.03 -8.40
C ALA A 33 35.18 8.90 -7.40
N ILE A 34 34.11 8.19 -7.00
CA ILE A 34 34.21 7.10 -6.02
C ILE A 34 35.01 5.93 -6.58
N THR A 35 34.79 5.57 -7.85
CA THR A 35 35.49 4.45 -8.50
C THR A 35 36.94 4.80 -8.78
N ALA A 36 37.24 6.04 -9.19
CA ALA A 36 38.60 6.51 -9.43
C ALA A 36 39.46 6.57 -8.15
N ALA A 37 38.84 6.71 -6.98
CA ALA A 37 39.52 6.69 -5.69
C ALA A 37 39.91 5.28 -5.20
N GLN A 38 39.46 4.21 -5.88
CA GLN A 38 39.77 2.84 -5.47
C GLN A 38 41.10 2.36 -6.06
N GLU A 39 41.91 1.67 -5.25
CA GLU A 39 43.20 1.09 -5.68
C GLU A 39 43.04 -0.22 -6.47
N SER A 40 41.93 -0.95 -6.24
CA SER A 40 41.59 -2.19 -6.92
C SER A 40 40.40 -2.01 -7.87
N PRO A 41 40.28 -2.84 -8.94
CA PRO A 41 39.13 -2.81 -9.83
C PRO A 41 37.81 -2.92 -9.05
N SER A 42 36.99 -1.87 -9.14
CA SER A 42 35.77 -1.71 -8.34
C SER A 42 34.63 -1.21 -9.21
N ILE A 43 33.40 -1.41 -8.72
CA ILE A 43 32.18 -0.94 -9.39
C ILE A 43 31.35 -0.12 -8.41
N ALA A 44 30.77 0.97 -8.88
CA ALA A 44 29.87 1.80 -8.10
C ALA A 44 28.43 1.29 -8.27
N PHE A 45 27.63 1.33 -7.20
CA PHE A 45 26.20 1.02 -7.29
C PHE A 45 25.39 1.83 -6.29
N ILE A 46 24.10 2.03 -6.60
CA ILE A 46 23.10 2.57 -5.67
C ILE A 46 21.86 1.68 -5.68
N ALA A 47 21.26 1.48 -4.51
CA ALA A 47 19.98 0.82 -4.35
C ALA A 47 18.95 1.82 -3.82
N LEU A 48 17.89 2.04 -4.56
CA LEU A 48 16.89 3.07 -4.30
C LEU A 48 15.51 2.44 -4.09
N LYS A 49 14.73 3.01 -3.16
CA LYS A 49 13.32 2.63 -3.02
C LYS A 49 12.52 3.09 -4.24
N SER A 50 11.41 2.44 -4.54
CA SER A 50 10.60 2.74 -5.73
C SER A 50 10.02 4.15 -5.75
N ASP A 51 9.89 4.78 -4.58
CA ASP A 51 9.40 6.15 -4.37
C ASP A 51 10.53 7.19 -4.31
N ALA A 52 11.78 6.81 -4.57
CA ALA A 52 12.90 7.75 -4.65
C ALA A 52 13.08 8.25 -6.09
N GLU A 53 13.15 9.57 -6.26
CA GLU A 53 13.49 10.18 -7.53
C GLU A 53 15.00 10.10 -7.76
N ARG A 54 15.39 9.90 -9.01
CA ARG A 54 16.79 9.96 -9.43
C ARG A 54 16.95 10.73 -10.73
N GLU A 55 18.01 11.51 -10.80
CA GLU A 55 18.39 12.29 -11.97
C GLU A 55 19.89 12.13 -12.20
N ILE A 56 20.28 11.78 -13.42
CA ILE A 56 21.69 11.70 -13.81
C ILE A 56 22.02 12.97 -14.57
N THR A 57 22.96 13.75 -14.06
CA THR A 57 23.43 14.97 -14.72
C THR A 57 24.13 14.66 -16.03
N VAL A 58 24.25 15.67 -16.89
CA VAL A 58 24.87 15.53 -18.21
C VAL A 58 26.30 14.98 -18.08
N VAL A 59 26.62 14.03 -18.95
CA VAL A 59 28.00 13.56 -19.15
C VAL A 59 28.68 14.51 -20.14
N ASN A 60 29.68 15.25 -19.67
CA ASN A 60 30.38 16.27 -20.44
C ASN A 60 31.46 15.66 -21.35
N SER A 61 32.01 14.50 -20.97
CA SER A 61 33.06 13.80 -21.71
C SER A 61 33.02 12.31 -21.42
N GLY A 62 33.36 11.48 -22.42
CA GLY A 62 33.35 10.02 -22.31
C GLY A 62 31.95 9.41 -22.33
N TYR A 63 31.81 8.23 -21.73
CA TYR A 63 30.54 7.49 -21.70
C TYR A 63 30.27 6.95 -20.29
N CYS A 64 29.08 7.22 -19.76
CA CYS A 64 28.57 6.58 -18.54
C CYS A 64 27.69 5.40 -18.95
N VAL A 65 28.08 4.18 -18.59
CA VAL A 65 27.32 2.96 -18.88
C VAL A 65 26.75 2.42 -17.58
N THR A 66 25.42 2.26 -17.54
CA THR A 66 24.72 1.76 -16.36
C THR A 66 23.82 0.58 -16.70
N ILE A 67 23.66 -0.34 -15.75
CA ILE A 67 22.56 -1.32 -15.77
C ILE A 67 21.63 -0.97 -14.62
N THR A 68 20.34 -0.82 -14.94
CA THR A 68 19.28 -0.66 -13.95
C THR A 68 18.50 -1.96 -13.84
N TYR A 69 18.49 -2.55 -12.66
CA TYR A 69 17.60 -3.65 -12.31
C TYR A 69 16.40 -3.09 -11.56
N ASN A 70 15.19 -3.48 -11.99
CA ASN A 70 13.98 -3.27 -11.22
C ASN A 70 13.81 -4.44 -10.25
N LEU A 71 13.66 -4.14 -8.97
CA LEU A 71 13.58 -5.14 -7.91
C LEU A 71 12.12 -5.41 -7.55
N TYR A 72 11.74 -6.69 -7.50
CA TYR A 72 10.41 -7.18 -7.18
C TYR A 72 10.53 -8.15 -6.02
N PHE A 73 9.51 -8.21 -5.17
CA PHE A 73 9.41 -9.30 -4.22
C PHE A 73 9.07 -10.55 -5.03
N ASP A 74 9.79 -11.63 -4.77
CA ASP A 74 9.36 -12.95 -5.20
C ASP A 74 8.17 -13.36 -4.32
N GLY A 75 7.16 -14.00 -4.90
CA GLY A 75 5.94 -14.40 -4.19
C GLY A 75 6.16 -15.54 -3.17
N SER A 76 7.41 -15.94 -2.95
CA SER A 76 7.82 -16.90 -1.92
C SER A 76 7.90 -16.20 -0.55
N ASP A 77 7.39 -16.89 0.48
CA ASP A 77 7.15 -16.35 1.83
C ASP A 77 8.21 -15.34 2.30
N THR A 78 7.73 -14.14 2.61
CA THR A 78 8.45 -13.00 3.19
C THR A 78 8.85 -13.23 4.66
N SER A 79 9.37 -14.42 4.98
CA SER A 79 10.03 -14.72 6.26
C SER A 79 11.28 -13.85 6.49
N ALA A 80 11.83 -13.25 5.43
CA ALA A 80 12.93 -12.28 5.49
C ALA A 80 12.41 -10.83 5.47
N THR A 81 11.43 -10.49 6.31
CA THR A 81 11.19 -9.07 6.62
C THR A 81 12.41 -8.53 7.37
N PRO A 82 13.03 -7.42 6.92
CA PRO A 82 14.12 -6.81 7.68
C PRO A 82 13.65 -6.53 9.10
N GLN A 83 14.44 -6.90 10.10
CA GLN A 83 14.18 -6.69 11.54
C GLN A 83 14.15 -5.20 11.96
N ILE A 84 14.00 -4.28 11.00
CA ILE A 84 13.85 -2.85 11.24
C ILE A 84 12.42 -2.63 11.73
N GLY A 85 12.25 -2.22 12.99
CA GLY A 85 10.94 -1.99 13.60
C GLY A 85 10.40 -3.16 14.44
N VAL A 86 11.25 -4.08 14.93
CA VAL A 86 10.83 -5.14 15.87
C VAL A 86 10.15 -4.54 17.11
N ASP A 87 10.75 -3.52 17.70
CA ASP A 87 10.22 -2.82 18.89
C ASP A 87 8.88 -2.11 18.58
N GLU A 88 8.79 -1.43 17.42
CA GLU A 88 7.54 -0.79 16.97
C GLU A 88 6.42 -1.82 16.74
N GLY A 89 6.75 -2.98 16.18
CA GLY A 89 5.81 -4.08 15.99
C GLY A 89 5.33 -4.70 17.30
N GLU A 90 6.22 -4.91 18.27
CA GLU A 90 5.85 -5.41 19.60
C GLU A 90 4.95 -4.42 20.36
N ALA A 91 5.27 -3.12 20.31
CA ALA A 91 4.45 -2.08 20.91
C ALA A 91 3.04 -2.02 20.27
N LEU A 92 2.97 -2.08 18.93
CA LEU A 92 1.71 -2.14 18.19
C LEU A 92 0.90 -3.38 18.55
N HIS A 93 1.54 -4.55 18.58
CA HIS A 93 0.90 -5.81 18.95
C HIS A 93 0.30 -5.74 20.36
N LYS A 94 1.05 -5.23 21.34
CA LYS A 94 0.57 -5.06 22.71
C LYS A 94 -0.61 -4.10 22.80
N CYS A 95 -0.55 -2.98 22.07
CA CYS A 95 -1.61 -1.98 22.04
C CYS A 95 -2.88 -2.56 21.41
N LEU A 96 -2.78 -3.16 20.22
CA LEU A 96 -3.91 -3.78 19.54
C LEU A 96 -4.48 -4.96 20.33
N SER A 97 -3.63 -5.79 20.95
CA SER A 97 -4.08 -6.88 21.82
C SER A 97 -4.91 -6.34 23.00
N THR A 98 -4.46 -5.27 23.65
CA THR A 98 -5.19 -4.62 24.75
C THR A 98 -6.51 -4.02 24.27
N LEU A 99 -6.50 -3.41 23.07
CA LEU A 99 -7.67 -2.81 22.44
C LEU A 99 -8.72 -3.88 22.09
N LEU A 100 -8.30 -5.02 21.56
CA LEU A 100 -9.18 -6.15 21.23
C LEU A 100 -9.76 -6.85 22.48
N ASP A 101 -9.09 -6.75 23.63
CA ASP A 101 -9.58 -7.24 24.92
C ASP A 101 -10.59 -6.29 25.59
N ASN A 102 -10.68 -5.04 25.14
CA ASN A 102 -11.67 -4.10 25.65
C ASN A 102 -13.05 -4.37 25.05
N THR A 103 -14.00 -4.80 25.88
CA THR A 103 -15.38 -5.12 25.48
C THR A 103 -16.24 -3.91 25.15
N GLU A 104 -15.81 -2.70 25.54
CA GLU A 104 -16.50 -1.45 25.22
C GLU A 104 -16.17 -0.95 23.82
N LEU A 105 -15.09 -1.45 23.21
CA LEU A 105 -14.62 -1.00 21.91
C LEU A 105 -15.20 -1.87 20.80
N LEU A 106 -15.91 -1.24 19.84
CA LEU A 106 -16.61 -1.92 18.76
C LEU A 106 -17.51 -3.06 19.30
N PRO A 107 -18.48 -2.77 20.20
CA PRO A 107 -19.31 -3.81 20.82
C PRO A 107 -20.04 -4.64 19.77
N ASP A 108 -20.53 -3.97 18.73
CA ASP A 108 -21.27 -4.52 17.60
C ASP A 108 -20.38 -4.95 16.42
N GLY A 109 -19.05 -4.94 16.61
CA GLY A 109 -18.09 -5.15 15.52
C GLY A 109 -17.86 -3.86 14.72
N GLY A 110 -17.10 -3.97 13.64
CA GLY A 110 -16.77 -2.85 12.76
C GLY A 110 -15.42 -3.08 12.09
N TYR A 111 -14.84 -2.02 11.53
CA TYR A 111 -13.58 -2.12 10.79
C TYR A 111 -12.49 -1.25 11.40
N LEU A 112 -11.24 -1.74 11.39
CA LEU A 112 -10.07 -0.90 11.56
C LEU A 112 -9.43 -0.64 10.20
N GLY A 113 -9.22 0.64 9.89
CA GLY A 113 -8.58 1.09 8.66
C GLY A 113 -7.16 1.57 8.90
N PHE A 114 -6.27 1.27 7.95
CA PHE A 114 -4.90 1.73 7.93
C PHE A 114 -4.55 2.27 6.54
N GLY A 115 -4.36 3.59 6.44
CA GLY A 115 -3.80 4.21 5.25
C GLY A 115 -2.36 3.77 5.00
N LEU A 116 -2.03 3.50 3.73
CA LEU A 116 -0.74 2.97 3.31
C LEU A 116 0.32 4.06 3.15
N ARG A 117 1.50 3.85 3.74
CA ARG A 117 2.56 4.86 3.69
C ARG A 117 3.38 4.83 2.40
N TYR A 118 3.35 3.72 1.68
CA TYR A 118 4.12 3.52 0.46
C TYR A 118 3.22 3.39 -0.76
N MET A 119 3.79 3.72 -1.92
CA MET A 119 3.13 3.48 -3.21
C MET A 119 3.32 2.03 -3.65
N TYR A 120 2.21 1.44 -4.09
CA TYR A 120 2.17 0.09 -4.63
C TYR A 120 1.77 0.11 -6.11
N PRO A 121 2.37 -0.76 -6.94
CA PRO A 121 2.08 -0.83 -8.36
C PRO A 121 0.74 -1.54 -8.59
N ILE A 122 -0.35 -0.80 -8.43
CA ILE A 122 -1.70 -1.24 -8.75
C ILE A 122 -2.10 -0.41 -9.98
N THR A 123 -2.28 -1.08 -11.12
CA THR A 123 -2.68 -0.39 -12.36
C THR A 123 -3.88 -1.10 -12.97
N THR A 124 -4.67 -0.34 -13.71
CA THR A 124 -6.01 -0.72 -14.19
C THR A 124 -6.01 -1.63 -15.42
N ASN A 125 -4.82 -1.99 -15.92
CA ASN A 125 -4.65 -2.75 -17.15
C ASN A 125 -4.15 -4.17 -16.84
N SER A 126 -4.49 -5.14 -17.70
CA SER A 126 -4.30 -6.60 -17.57
C SER A 126 -2.85 -7.11 -17.35
N THR A 127 -1.89 -6.23 -17.08
CA THR A 127 -0.48 -6.51 -16.81
C THR A 127 -0.07 -6.22 -15.35
N SER A 128 -1.02 -5.93 -14.47
CA SER A 128 -0.79 -5.43 -13.12
C SER A 128 -1.01 -6.45 -12.00
N TYR A 129 -0.52 -6.12 -10.81
CA TYR A 129 -0.75 -6.91 -9.60
C TYR A 129 -2.15 -6.67 -9.04
N SER A 130 -2.86 -7.75 -8.71
CA SER A 130 -4.11 -7.67 -7.95
C SER A 130 -3.86 -7.19 -6.51
N LEU A 131 -4.87 -6.67 -5.82
CA LEU A 131 -4.77 -6.34 -4.39
C LEU A 131 -4.27 -7.54 -3.56
N PHE A 132 -4.68 -8.75 -3.96
CA PHE A 132 -4.23 -10.00 -3.36
C PHE A 132 -2.72 -10.25 -3.50
N GLU A 133 -2.09 -9.82 -4.58
CA GLU A 133 -0.63 -9.95 -4.73
C GLU A 133 0.10 -8.82 -3.98
N VAL A 134 -0.48 -7.62 -3.96
CA VAL A 134 0.11 -6.47 -3.30
C VAL A 134 0.16 -6.65 -1.79
N ILE A 135 -0.86 -7.24 -1.16
CA ILE A 135 -0.88 -7.45 0.30
C ILE A 135 0.28 -8.33 0.78
N ASN A 136 0.79 -9.21 -0.08
CA ASN A 136 1.93 -10.08 0.21
C ASN A 136 3.30 -9.38 0.02
N SER A 137 3.29 -8.16 -0.50
CA SER A 137 4.48 -7.39 -0.87
C SER A 137 4.51 -5.98 -0.26
N LEU A 138 3.78 -5.79 0.85
CA LEU A 138 3.75 -4.55 1.61
C LEU A 138 5.16 -4.15 2.08
N LYS A 139 5.41 -2.85 2.17
CA LYS A 139 6.73 -2.26 2.44
C LYS A 139 6.75 -1.64 3.83
N GLY A 140 7.87 -1.76 4.53
CA GLY A 140 8.16 -1.00 5.76
C GLY A 140 7.07 -1.13 6.83
N SER A 141 6.56 0.01 7.32
CA SER A 141 5.51 0.06 8.34
C SER A 141 4.22 -0.66 7.94
N ASP A 142 3.85 -0.63 6.65
CA ASP A 142 2.63 -1.28 6.17
C ASP A 142 2.75 -2.81 6.32
N ALA A 143 3.95 -3.35 6.06
CA ALA A 143 4.26 -4.77 6.28
C ALA A 143 4.25 -5.15 7.76
N VAL A 144 4.74 -4.26 8.64
CA VAL A 144 4.71 -4.47 10.09
C VAL A 144 3.27 -4.52 10.61
N ILE A 145 2.40 -3.62 10.14
CA ILE A 145 0.97 -3.62 10.49
C ILE A 145 0.32 -4.94 10.07
N LYS A 146 0.46 -5.34 8.80
CA LYS A 146 -0.10 -6.62 8.31
C LYS A 146 0.38 -7.80 9.16
N ARG A 147 1.69 -7.89 9.41
CA ARG A 147 2.28 -8.96 10.24
C ARG A 147 1.68 -8.99 11.65
N VAL A 148 1.52 -7.84 12.30
CA VAL A 148 0.93 -7.77 13.65
C VAL A 148 -0.54 -8.18 13.63
N LEU A 149 -1.29 -7.78 12.60
CA LEU A 149 -2.69 -8.22 12.43
C LEU A 149 -2.79 -9.73 12.24
N ASP A 150 -1.92 -10.32 11.40
CA ASP A 150 -1.83 -11.77 11.22
C ASP A 150 -1.50 -12.50 12.54
N GLN A 151 -0.56 -11.96 13.34
CA GLN A 151 -0.18 -12.50 14.66
C GLN A 151 -1.32 -12.48 15.69
N LEU A 152 -2.30 -11.59 15.50
CA LEU A 152 -3.49 -11.47 16.34
C LEU A 152 -4.66 -12.31 15.82
N ASP A 153 -4.41 -13.22 14.87
CA ASP A 153 -5.40 -14.05 14.19
C ASP A 153 -6.51 -13.22 13.52
N LEU A 154 -6.16 -12.01 13.07
CA LEU A 154 -7.05 -11.19 12.26
C LEU A 154 -6.76 -11.41 10.77
N SER A 155 -7.77 -11.20 9.93
CA SER A 155 -7.68 -11.35 8.48
C SER A 155 -7.63 -9.96 7.82
N PRO A 156 -6.46 -9.33 7.69
CA PRO A 156 -6.35 -8.05 6.99
C PRO A 156 -6.50 -8.23 5.48
N GLU A 157 -7.17 -7.29 4.84
CA GLU A 157 -7.42 -7.26 3.40
C GLU A 157 -7.06 -5.87 2.83
N LEU A 158 -6.56 -5.83 1.59
CA LEU A 158 -6.43 -4.57 0.87
C LEU A 158 -7.75 -4.26 0.17
N LYS A 159 -8.21 -3.02 0.30
CA LYS A 159 -9.47 -2.55 -0.27
C LYS A 159 -9.25 -1.21 -0.96
N ILE A 160 -10.03 -0.94 -2.00
CA ILE A 160 -10.11 0.37 -2.64
C ILE A 160 -11.34 1.06 -2.07
N ILE A 161 -11.14 2.24 -1.47
CA ILE A 161 -12.22 3.04 -0.90
C ILE A 161 -12.56 4.18 -1.84
N TYR A 162 -13.82 4.23 -2.26
CA TYR A 162 -14.40 5.37 -2.98
C TYR A 162 -15.32 6.13 -2.02
N GLU A 163 -15.15 7.44 -1.97
CA GLU A 163 -16.12 8.33 -1.33
C GLU A 163 -17.26 8.58 -2.32
N VAL A 164 -18.49 8.38 -1.86
CA VAL A 164 -19.70 8.62 -2.64
C VAL A 164 -20.63 9.54 -1.87
N GLU A 165 -21.27 10.45 -2.60
CA GLU A 165 -22.30 11.33 -2.05
C GLU A 165 -23.59 10.52 -1.80
N ASP A 166 -24.28 10.84 -0.71
CA ASP A 166 -25.65 10.38 -0.52
C ASP A 166 -26.60 11.40 -1.14
N ASP A 167 -27.72 10.93 -1.70
CA ASP A 167 -28.73 11.81 -2.31
C ASP A 167 -29.46 12.67 -1.23
N ASP A 168 -29.31 12.30 0.05
CA ASP A 168 -29.79 13.03 1.21
C ASP A 168 -28.68 13.90 1.85
N ASP A 169 -28.85 15.23 1.77
CA ASP A 169 -27.90 16.29 2.19
C ASP A 169 -27.56 16.28 3.72
N ASP A 170 -28.27 15.50 4.52
CA ASP A 170 -28.13 15.40 5.99
C ASP A 170 -27.40 14.11 6.46
N CYS A 171 -26.92 13.26 5.55
CA CYS A 171 -26.23 12.01 5.90
C CYS A 171 -24.70 12.15 5.96
N SER A 172 -24.05 11.40 6.87
CA SER A 172 -22.60 11.25 6.88
C SER A 172 -22.11 10.67 5.54
N PRO A 173 -20.94 11.08 5.03
CA PRO A 173 -20.44 10.60 3.74
C PRO A 173 -20.34 9.08 3.74
N LEU A 174 -20.68 8.47 2.61
CA LEU A 174 -20.62 7.03 2.43
C LEU A 174 -19.29 6.63 1.80
N GLN A 175 -18.83 5.45 2.20
CA GLN A 175 -17.66 4.82 1.62
C GLN A 175 -18.06 3.49 0.99
N VAL A 176 -17.56 3.24 -0.21
CA VAL A 176 -17.69 1.95 -0.88
C VAL A 176 -16.33 1.28 -0.90
N MET A 177 -16.26 0.09 -0.32
CA MET A 177 -15.08 -0.76 -0.35
C MET A 177 -15.17 -1.76 -1.50
N LEU A 178 -14.20 -1.72 -2.42
CA LEU A 178 -14.04 -2.72 -3.49
C LEU A 178 -12.81 -3.60 -3.27
N ASP A 179 -12.93 -4.86 -3.69
CA ASP A 179 -11.85 -5.86 -3.70
C ASP A 179 -10.93 -5.78 -4.91
N SER A 180 -11.41 -5.11 -5.96
CA SER A 180 -10.70 -4.97 -7.23
C SER A 180 -11.25 -3.76 -7.95
N GLU A 181 -10.40 -3.09 -8.71
CA GLU A 181 -10.87 -2.05 -9.63
C GLU A 181 -11.63 -2.63 -10.83
N ALA A 182 -11.37 -3.89 -11.21
CA ALA A 182 -12.18 -4.58 -12.22
C ALA A 182 -13.66 -4.77 -11.79
N SER A 183 -13.95 -4.58 -10.50
CA SER A 183 -15.32 -4.55 -9.97
C SER A 183 -15.99 -3.19 -10.14
N PHE A 184 -15.28 -2.19 -10.67
CA PHE A 184 -15.83 -0.86 -10.92
C PHE A 184 -16.72 -0.90 -12.19
N PRO A 185 -17.95 -0.36 -12.14
CA PRO A 185 -18.87 -0.40 -13.27
C PRO A 185 -18.41 0.54 -14.41
N GLU A 186 -18.10 -0.01 -15.58
CA GLU A 186 -17.63 0.74 -16.77
C GLU A 186 -18.75 1.53 -17.48
N GLU A 187 -19.99 1.03 -17.44
CA GLU A 187 -21.18 1.68 -18.02
C GLU A 187 -22.22 1.89 -16.91
N GLN A 188 -22.63 3.15 -16.67
CA GLN A 188 -23.78 3.43 -15.83
C GLN A 188 -25.02 3.54 -16.72
N SER A 189 -26.01 2.67 -16.46
CA SER A 189 -27.41 2.96 -16.83
C SER A 189 -27.92 4.16 -16.00
N ASP A 190 -29.20 4.52 -16.06
CA ASP A 190 -29.82 5.68 -15.35
C ASP A 190 -29.71 5.65 -13.78
N MET A 191 -28.78 4.89 -13.21
CA MET A 191 -28.51 4.70 -11.78
C MET A 191 -27.36 5.58 -11.27
N SER A 192 -27.36 5.93 -9.98
CA SER A 192 -26.30 6.76 -9.38
C SER A 192 -24.98 5.97 -9.17
N LEU A 193 -23.85 6.67 -9.01
CA LEU A 193 -22.55 6.02 -8.73
C LEU A 193 -22.60 5.18 -7.44
N LYS A 194 -23.35 5.63 -6.44
CA LYS A 194 -23.60 4.88 -5.19
C LYS A 194 -24.32 3.56 -5.48
N GLU A 195 -25.41 3.59 -6.25
CA GLU A 195 -26.16 2.40 -6.63
C GLU A 195 -25.28 1.44 -7.45
N ALA A 196 -24.53 1.97 -8.41
CA ALA A 196 -23.68 1.16 -9.28
C ALA A 196 -22.58 0.47 -8.48
N LEU A 197 -21.94 1.18 -7.55
CA LEU A 197 -20.91 0.61 -6.68
C LEU A 197 -21.48 -0.35 -5.62
N SER A 198 -22.73 -0.18 -5.21
CA SER A 198 -23.39 -1.06 -4.25
C SER A 198 -23.54 -2.51 -4.72
N GLU A 199 -23.61 -2.72 -6.04
CA GLU A 199 -23.76 -4.05 -6.64
C GLU A 199 -22.47 -4.87 -6.56
N TYR A 200 -21.33 -4.19 -6.49
CA TYR A 200 -20.00 -4.81 -6.57
C TYR A 200 -19.16 -4.64 -5.31
N GLY A 201 -19.56 -3.73 -4.41
CA GLY A 201 -18.82 -3.33 -3.23
C GLY A 201 -19.61 -3.46 -1.94
N THR A 202 -18.90 -3.35 -0.83
CA THR A 202 -19.55 -3.19 0.48
C THR A 202 -19.73 -1.71 0.74
N ILE A 203 -20.98 -1.26 0.83
CA ILE A 203 -21.29 0.08 1.33
C ILE A 203 -21.18 0.06 2.84
N ILE A 204 -20.45 1.03 3.37
CA ILE A 204 -20.31 1.28 4.80
C ILE A 204 -20.47 2.77 5.06
N LEU A 205 -20.94 3.09 6.25
CA LEU A 205 -20.85 4.46 6.75
C LEU A 205 -19.38 4.78 7.01
N SER A 206 -18.93 5.98 6.68
CA SER A 206 -17.54 6.39 6.95
C SER A 206 -17.14 6.24 8.43
N GLU A 207 -18.13 6.31 9.33
CA GLU A 207 -17.96 6.16 10.78
C GLU A 207 -17.74 4.71 11.22
N GLU A 208 -18.07 3.71 10.39
CA GLU A 208 -17.86 2.29 10.69
C GLU A 208 -16.40 1.83 10.52
N ILE A 209 -15.58 2.62 9.79
CA ILE A 209 -14.13 2.44 9.75
C ILE A 209 -13.48 3.37 10.77
N HIS A 210 -12.85 2.76 11.77
CA HIS A 210 -11.96 3.48 12.66
C HIS A 210 -10.54 3.49 12.11
N TRP A 211 -10.12 4.66 11.62
CA TRP A 211 -8.79 4.87 11.06
C TRP A 211 -7.74 4.95 12.17
N VAL A 212 -6.89 3.93 12.25
CA VAL A 212 -5.72 3.91 13.16
C VAL A 212 -4.58 4.72 12.55
N THR A 213 -4.40 4.63 11.23
CA THR A 213 -3.58 5.55 10.44
C THR A 213 -4.45 6.26 9.43
N PRO A 214 -4.30 7.59 9.22
CA PRO A 214 -5.14 8.33 8.28
C PRO A 214 -5.06 7.74 6.87
N LEU A 215 -6.20 7.70 6.17
CA LEU A 215 -6.24 7.37 4.75
C LEU A 215 -5.33 8.31 3.96
N THR A 216 -4.62 7.77 2.98
CA THR A 216 -3.68 8.54 2.16
C THR A 216 -4.01 8.38 0.69
N SER A 217 -3.76 9.41 -0.11
CA SER A 217 -3.90 9.38 -1.57
C SER A 217 -2.64 8.94 -2.32
N PHE A 218 -1.66 8.35 -1.63
CA PHE A 218 -0.40 7.92 -2.25
C PHE A 218 -0.60 6.75 -3.22
N SER A 219 -1.52 5.83 -2.92
CA SER A 219 -1.90 4.73 -3.79
C SER A 219 -3.34 4.95 -4.27
N ARG A 220 -3.53 5.98 -5.09
CA ARG A 220 -4.82 6.34 -5.68
C ARG A 220 -5.02 5.66 -7.03
N ILE A 221 -6.20 5.11 -7.25
CA ILE A 221 -6.67 4.57 -8.52
C ILE A 221 -7.69 5.54 -9.11
N THR A 222 -7.60 5.73 -10.43
CA THR A 222 -8.58 6.51 -11.20
C THR A 222 -9.39 5.54 -12.04
N SER A 223 -10.69 5.45 -11.76
CA SER A 223 -11.63 4.61 -12.51
C SER A 223 -12.49 5.49 -13.41
N GLN A 224 -12.74 5.03 -14.64
CA GLN A 224 -13.51 5.76 -15.64
C GLN A 224 -14.92 5.16 -15.74
N TYR A 225 -15.92 6.00 -15.93
CA TYR A 225 -17.29 5.55 -16.19
C TYR A 225 -18.02 6.50 -17.13
N VAL A 226 -18.97 5.97 -17.90
CA VAL A 226 -19.85 6.77 -18.74
C VAL A 226 -21.17 6.99 -18.03
N THR A 227 -21.59 8.25 -17.93
CA THR A 227 -22.93 8.63 -17.47
C THR A 227 -23.80 9.03 -18.64
N TYR A 228 -25.05 8.59 -18.64
CA TYR A 228 -26.04 8.97 -19.64
C TYR A 228 -26.99 10.02 -19.05
N GLY A 229 -26.85 11.27 -19.49
CA GLY A 229 -27.81 12.34 -19.25
C GLY A 229 -28.57 12.66 -20.54
N ASN A 230 -28.70 13.95 -20.87
CA ASN A 230 -29.16 14.36 -22.21
C ASN A 230 -28.19 13.92 -23.33
N GLU A 231 -26.90 13.77 -23.01
CA GLU A 231 -25.83 13.22 -23.87
C GLU A 231 -24.90 12.35 -23.02
N ALA A 232 -24.17 11.42 -23.65
CA ALA A 232 -23.20 10.57 -22.96
C ALA A 232 -21.94 11.39 -22.60
N SER A 233 -21.53 11.35 -21.33
CA SER A 233 -20.32 12.02 -20.85
C SER A 233 -19.42 11.06 -20.07
N LEU A 234 -18.11 11.13 -20.33
CA LEU A 234 -17.10 10.39 -19.58
C LEU A 234 -16.80 11.10 -18.24
N GLN A 235 -16.91 10.36 -17.14
CA GLN A 235 -16.63 10.80 -15.78
C GLN A 235 -15.54 9.93 -15.14
N TYR A 236 -15.02 10.40 -14.01
CA TYR A 236 -13.90 9.76 -13.30
C TYR A 236 -14.21 9.66 -11.80
N ALA A 237 -13.97 8.49 -11.22
CA ALA A 237 -13.98 8.27 -9.78
C ALA A 237 -12.55 8.01 -9.29
N TYR A 238 -12.27 8.43 -8.07
CA TYR A 238 -10.95 8.30 -7.45
C TYR A 238 -11.06 7.43 -6.21
N GLY A 239 -10.39 6.28 -6.23
CA GLY A 239 -10.36 5.34 -5.12
C GLY A 239 -8.99 5.32 -4.44
N ASP A 240 -8.95 5.33 -3.12
CA ASP A 240 -7.71 5.25 -2.35
C ASP A 240 -7.54 3.85 -1.75
N ILE A 241 -6.35 3.27 -1.89
CA ILE A 241 -6.06 1.92 -1.40
C ILE A 241 -5.64 1.97 0.08
N CYS A 242 -6.23 1.09 0.87
CA CYS A 242 -5.94 0.95 2.29
C CYS A 242 -5.91 -0.52 2.74
N LEU A 243 -5.32 -0.76 3.90
CA LEU A 243 -5.44 -2.04 4.59
C LEU A 243 -6.60 -1.95 5.58
N VAL A 244 -7.54 -2.88 5.50
CA VAL A 244 -8.70 -2.94 6.39
C VAL A 244 -8.78 -4.30 7.04
N VAL A 245 -9.27 -4.34 8.26
CA VAL A 245 -9.51 -5.58 8.99
C VAL A 245 -10.87 -5.52 9.68
N GLU A 246 -11.68 -6.54 9.47
CA GLU A 246 -12.96 -6.69 10.15
C GLU A 246 -12.70 -7.14 11.60
N ILE A 247 -13.27 -6.41 12.54
CA ILE A 247 -13.26 -6.78 13.95
C ILE A 247 -14.63 -7.37 14.29
N PRO A 248 -14.72 -8.66 14.64
CA PRO A 248 -16.00 -9.32 14.88
C PRO A 248 -16.69 -8.75 16.14
N VAL A 249 -17.99 -8.94 16.30
CA VAL A 249 -18.70 -8.59 17.55
C VAL A 249 -18.01 -9.14 18.81
N THR A 250 -18.07 -8.38 19.91
CA THR A 250 -17.37 -8.71 21.16
C THR A 250 -17.67 -10.13 21.68
N GLY A 251 -18.92 -10.58 21.56
CA GLY A 251 -19.31 -11.94 21.96
C GLY A 251 -18.62 -13.07 21.19
N LYS A 252 -18.23 -12.84 19.92
CA LYS A 252 -17.46 -13.79 19.11
C LYS A 252 -15.96 -13.72 19.45
N ARG A 253 -15.40 -12.51 19.66
CA ARG A 253 -13.99 -12.32 20.08
C ARG A 253 -13.63 -13.15 21.32
N LEU A 254 -14.46 -13.08 22.35
CA LEU A 254 -14.23 -13.75 23.63
C LEU A 254 -14.40 -15.28 23.57
N LYS A 255 -15.20 -15.80 22.63
CA LYS A 255 -15.37 -17.24 22.41
C LYS A 255 -14.17 -17.87 21.71
N GLY A 256 -13.57 -17.17 20.73
CA GLY A 256 -12.34 -17.62 20.04
C GLY A 256 -11.17 -17.86 21.00
N LYS A 257 -10.93 -16.92 21.94
CA LYS A 257 -9.87 -17.06 22.95
C LYS A 257 -10.11 -18.19 23.97
N ARG A 258 -11.37 -18.52 24.29
CA ARG A 258 -11.69 -19.61 25.25
C ARG A 258 -11.59 -21.00 24.64
N GLY A 259 -11.69 -21.14 23.31
CA GLY A 259 -11.51 -22.40 22.59
C GLY A 259 -10.06 -22.87 22.50
N GLY A 260 -9.10 -21.95 22.37
CA GLY A 260 -7.67 -22.27 22.23
C GLY A 260 -6.95 -22.67 23.52
N ARG A 261 -7.60 -22.57 24.69
CA ARG A 261 -6.99 -22.88 26.01
C ARG A 261 -7.26 -24.30 26.52
N LYS A 262 -7.74 -25.22 25.66
CA LYS A 262 -8.02 -26.62 26.03
C LYS A 262 -7.21 -27.61 25.19
N SER A 263 -5.90 -27.73 25.44
CA SER A 263 -5.13 -28.93 25.09
C SER A 263 -3.72 -28.92 25.71
N GLU A 264 -3.59 -28.68 27.01
CA GLU A 264 -2.38 -29.01 27.78
C GLU A 264 -2.84 -29.50 29.16
N ASP A 265 -3.20 -30.79 29.23
CA ASP A 265 -3.07 -31.67 30.39
C ASP A 265 -3.92 -32.92 30.14
N SER A 266 -3.28 -33.96 29.61
CA SER A 266 -3.63 -35.38 29.78
C SER A 266 -2.44 -36.24 29.39
#